data_AF-A0A9X7FXZ6-F1
#
_entry.id   AF-A0A9X7FXZ6-F1
#
_cell.length_a   1.000
_cell.length_b   1.000
_cell.length_c   1.000
_cell.angle_alpha   90.00
_cell.angle_beta   90.00
_cell.angle_gamma   90.00
#
_symmetry.space_group_name_H-M   'P 1'
#
loop_
_entity.id
_entity.type
_entity.pdbx_description
1 polymer ?
#
loop_
_entity_poly.entity_id
_entity_poly.type
_entity_poly.pdbx_seq_one_letter_code
_entity_poly.pdbx_strand_id
1 'polypeptide(L)'
;MKIVQLKEAIQIFGNFKLSEIIKMQDRPYECPKCKGEGSLQAKYDAYPKGLPDSGWAQDIKTKIVECEICQGHGYTKKQMRPIVKTEILGYE
;
A
#
# COMPACT_ATOMS: atom_id res chain seq x y z
N MET A 1 -4.29 -37.43 6.86
CA MET A 1 -4.03 -36.46 5.77
C MET A 1 -4.79 -35.15 5.92
N LYS A 2 -6.13 -35.13 6.02
CA LYS A 2 -6.90 -33.87 6.11
C LYS A 2 -6.54 -32.95 7.30
N ILE A 3 -6.17 -33.54 8.45
CA ILE A 3 -5.82 -32.78 9.67
C ILE A 3 -4.48 -32.04 9.53
N VAL A 4 -3.51 -32.60 8.79
CA VAL A 4 -2.19 -31.98 8.59
C VAL A 4 -2.32 -30.73 7.71
N GLN A 5 -3.06 -30.86 6.60
CA GLN A 5 -3.38 -29.74 5.71
C GLN A 5 -4.19 -28.64 6.43
N LEU A 6 -5.08 -29.01 7.36
CA LEU A 6 -5.80 -28.02 8.18
C LEU A 6 -4.87 -27.27 9.13
N LYS A 7 -3.90 -27.95 9.75
CA LYS A 7 -2.91 -27.31 10.63
C LYS A 7 -2.02 -26.34 9.85
N GLU A 8 -1.53 -26.73 8.68
CA GLU A 8 -0.73 -25.85 7.81
C GLU A 8 -1.55 -24.63 7.37
N ALA A 9 -2.81 -24.82 6.99
CA ALA A 9 -3.69 -23.71 6.63
C ALA A 9 -3.95 -22.75 7.81
N ILE A 10 -4.16 -23.26 9.04
CA ILE A 10 -4.30 -22.42 10.24
C ILE A 10 -2.99 -21.70 10.59
N GLN A 11 -1.85 -22.34 10.35
CA GLN A 11 -0.54 -21.74 10.66
C GLN A 11 -0.17 -20.62 9.69
N ILE A 12 -0.60 -20.72 8.42
CA ILE A 12 -0.36 -19.70 7.39
C ILE A 12 -1.45 -18.61 7.40
N PHE A 13 -2.71 -18.99 7.65
CA PHE A 13 -3.87 -18.12 7.47
C PHE A 13 -4.69 -17.86 8.74
N GLY A 14 -4.26 -18.33 9.92
CA GLY A 14 -5.07 -18.35 11.14
C GLY A 14 -5.58 -17.00 11.64
N ASN A 15 -4.93 -15.90 11.22
CA ASN A 15 -5.34 -14.53 11.55
C ASN A 15 -6.06 -13.80 10.40
N PHE A 16 -6.20 -14.43 9.23
CA PHE A 16 -6.84 -13.82 8.07
C PHE A 16 -8.32 -14.18 8.01
N LYS A 17 -9.18 -13.21 7.67
CA LYS A 17 -10.58 -13.49 7.39
C LYS A 17 -10.68 -14.33 6.12
N LEU A 18 -11.65 -15.25 6.06
CA LEU A 18 -11.87 -16.11 4.88
C LEU A 18 -12.00 -15.30 3.58
N SER A 19 -12.59 -14.11 3.66
CA SER A 19 -12.73 -13.16 2.56
C SER A 19 -11.40 -12.56 2.09
N GLU A 20 -10.40 -12.43 2.96
CA GLU A 20 -9.05 -11.99 2.62
C GLU A 20 -8.27 -13.11 1.93
N ILE A 21 -8.45 -14.36 2.39
CA ILE A 21 -7.86 -15.55 1.76
C ILE A 21 -8.36 -15.71 0.32
N ILE A 22 -9.66 -15.53 0.09
CA ILE A 22 -10.24 -15.58 -1.27
C ILE A 22 -9.69 -14.46 -2.17
N LYS A 23 -9.48 -13.25 -1.62
CA LYS A 23 -8.87 -12.13 -2.35
C LYS A 23 -7.42 -12.42 -2.72
N MET A 24 -6.65 -13.04 -1.84
CA MET A 24 -5.27 -13.48 -2.11
C MET A 24 -5.21 -14.55 -3.22
N GLN A 25 -6.26 -15.36 -3.38
CA GLN A 25 -6.30 -16.40 -4.42
C GLN A 25 -6.34 -15.82 -5.85
N ASP A 26 -7.03 -14.69 -6.06
CA ASP A 26 -7.03 -13.96 -7.35
C ASP A 26 -5.87 -12.96 -7.47
N ARG A 27 -5.30 -12.53 -6.34
CA ARG A 27 -4.24 -11.53 -6.26
C ARG A 27 -3.12 -12.03 -5.35
N PRO A 28 -2.26 -12.95 -5.81
CA PRO A 28 -1.29 -13.62 -4.94
C PRO A 28 -0.06 -12.77 -4.63
N TYR A 29 0.17 -11.67 -5.35
CA TYR A 29 1.40 -10.88 -5.22
C TYR A 29 1.16 -9.63 -4.38
N GLU A 30 1.90 -9.50 -3.29
CA GLU A 30 1.88 -8.31 -2.45
C GLU A 30 2.20 -7.04 -3.27
N CYS A 31 1.41 -5.98 -3.09
CA CYS A 31 1.66 -4.72 -3.80
C CYS A 31 2.95 -4.07 -3.28
N PRO A 32 3.96 -3.82 -4.12
CA PRO A 32 5.23 -3.27 -3.67
C PRO A 32 5.12 -1.81 -3.18
N LYS A 33 4.05 -1.09 -3.55
CA LYS A 33 3.84 0.33 -3.18
C LYS A 33 3.25 0.46 -1.77
N CYS A 34 2.24 -0.34 -1.42
CA CYS A 34 1.56 -0.26 -0.12
C CYS A 34 1.85 -1.44 0.82
N LYS A 35 2.71 -2.39 0.42
CA LYS A 35 3.14 -3.53 1.26
C LYS A 35 1.97 -4.28 1.91
N GLY A 36 0.96 -4.61 1.09
CA GLY A 36 -0.21 -5.34 1.56
C GLY A 36 -1.30 -4.50 2.26
N GLU A 37 -1.05 -3.23 2.61
CA GLU A 37 -2.05 -2.42 3.35
C GLU A 37 -3.22 -1.94 2.49
N GLY A 38 -3.03 -1.85 1.17
CA GLY A 38 -4.06 -1.33 0.25
C GLY A 38 -4.26 0.18 0.28
N SER A 39 -3.73 0.87 1.29
CA SER A 39 -3.77 2.32 1.43
C SER A 39 -2.36 2.89 1.61
N LEU A 40 -2.24 4.20 1.46
CA LEU A 40 -1.01 4.96 1.61
C LEU A 40 -1.31 6.22 2.41
N GLN A 41 -0.34 6.67 3.20
CA GLN A 41 -0.43 7.98 3.85
C GLN A 41 0.10 9.04 2.90
N ALA A 42 -0.77 9.96 2.47
CA ALA A 42 -0.39 11.11 1.66
C ALA A 42 -0.48 12.38 2.51
N LYS A 43 0.55 13.21 2.43
CA LYS A 43 0.56 14.55 3.04
C LYS A 43 -0.14 15.53 2.10
N TYR A 44 -0.94 16.43 2.65
CA TYR A 44 -1.57 17.52 1.92
C TYR A 44 -1.56 18.79 2.76
N ASP A 45 -1.47 19.94 2.09
CA ASP A 45 -1.61 21.23 2.73
C ASP A 45 -3.10 21.56 2.87
N ALA A 46 -3.56 21.67 4.12
CA ALA A 46 -4.92 22.03 4.46
C ALA A 46 -5.10 23.54 4.66
N TYR A 47 -4.07 24.35 4.41
CA TYR A 47 -4.15 25.79 4.57
C TYR A 47 -5.23 26.38 3.65
N PRO A 48 -6.11 27.27 4.16
CA PRO A 48 -7.15 27.90 3.36
C PRO A 48 -6.56 28.67 2.18
N LYS A 49 -7.12 28.47 0.99
CA LYS A 49 -6.72 29.23 -0.21
C LYS A 49 -7.34 30.63 -0.17
N GLY A 50 -6.59 31.63 -0.61
CA GLY A 50 -7.09 32.99 -0.83
C GLY A 50 -6.89 33.94 0.34
N LEU A 51 -6.18 33.53 1.39
CA LEU A 51 -5.70 34.42 2.44
C LEU A 51 -4.40 35.12 2.01
N PRO A 52 -4.08 36.31 2.58
CA PRO A 52 -2.88 37.06 2.21
C PRO A 52 -1.56 36.31 2.43
N ASP A 53 -1.59 35.36 3.35
CA ASP A 53 -0.48 34.50 3.77
C ASP A 53 -0.49 33.12 3.10
N SER A 54 -1.42 32.89 2.15
CA SER A 54 -1.45 31.67 1.33
C SER A 54 -0.12 31.50 0.61
N GLY A 55 0.61 30.42 0.89
CA GLY A 55 1.93 30.14 0.28
C GLY A 55 3.13 30.49 1.17
N TRP A 56 2.91 31.20 2.27
CA TRP A 56 3.90 31.37 3.35
C TRP A 56 3.57 30.49 4.56
N ALA A 57 2.30 30.43 4.94
CA ALA A 57 1.82 29.52 5.97
C ALA A 57 1.37 28.19 5.34
N GLN A 58 1.69 27.08 6.01
CA GLN A 58 1.30 25.72 5.63
C GLN A 58 0.65 25.01 6.82
N ASP A 59 -0.39 24.22 6.56
CA ASP A 59 -1.01 23.32 7.53
C ASP A 59 -0.93 21.88 6.99
N ILE A 60 0.24 21.27 7.15
CA ILE A 60 0.50 19.93 6.61
C ILE A 60 -0.27 18.88 7.43
N LYS A 61 -1.26 18.27 6.80
CA LYS A 61 -2.03 17.15 7.35
C LYS A 61 -1.76 15.87 6.58
N THR A 62 -2.07 14.75 7.23
CA THR A 62 -1.99 13.43 6.61
C THR A 62 -3.40 12.95 6.30
N LYS A 63 -3.59 12.37 5.12
CA LYS A 63 -4.80 11.63 4.76
C LYS A 63 -4.43 10.22 4.30
N ILE A 64 -5.32 9.28 4.58
CA ILE A 64 -5.23 7.93 4.04
C ILE A 64 -5.80 7.97 2.63
N VAL A 65 -4.98 7.65 1.63
CA VAL A 65 -5.38 7.53 0.23
C VAL A 65 -5.33 6.08 -0.20
N GLU A 66 -6.23 5.70 -1.08
CA GLU A 66 -6.24 4.36 -1.64
C GLU A 66 -5.02 4.14 -2.56
N CYS A 67 -4.41 2.96 -2.49
CA CYS A 67 -3.28 2.64 -3.35
C CYS A 67 -3.78 2.38 -4.78
N GLU A 68 -3.41 3.25 -5.72
CA GLU A 68 -3.81 3.15 -7.14
C GLU A 68 -3.33 1.87 -7.84
N ILE A 69 -2.18 1.33 -7.41
CA ILE A 69 -1.58 0.16 -8.05
C ILE A 69 -2.40 -1.11 -7.78
N CYS A 70 -2.81 -1.30 -6.53
CA CYS A 70 -3.62 -2.45 -6.13
C CYS A 70 -5.11 -2.13 -6.00
N GLN A 71 -5.52 -0.89 -6.23
CA GLN A 71 -6.90 -0.40 -6.09
C GLN A 71 -7.47 -0.75 -4.71
N GLY A 72 -6.75 -0.38 -3.65
CA GLY A 72 -7.26 -0.62 -2.28
C GLY A 72 -7.12 -2.06 -1.77
N HIS A 73 -6.73 -3.01 -2.63
CA HIS A 73 -6.74 -4.43 -2.26
C HIS A 73 -5.49 -4.91 -1.51
N GLY A 74 -4.41 -4.13 -1.50
CA GLY A 74 -3.12 -4.51 -0.89
C GLY A 74 -2.29 -5.50 -1.74
N TYR A 75 -2.96 -6.29 -2.58
CA TYR A 75 -2.34 -7.29 -3.45
C TYR A 75 -2.70 -7.08 -4.93
N THR A 76 -1.90 -7.68 -5.80
CA THR A 76 -1.94 -7.53 -7.26
C THR A 76 -2.01 -8.90 -7.95
N LYS A 77 -2.65 -8.95 -9.12
CA LYS A 77 -2.76 -10.18 -9.93
C LYS A 77 -1.44 -10.61 -10.56
N LYS A 78 -0.57 -9.64 -10.84
CA LYS A 78 0.73 -9.85 -11.49
C LYS A 78 1.82 -9.33 -10.57
N GLN A 79 2.95 -10.04 -10.52
CA GLN A 79 4.11 -9.57 -9.78
C GLN A 79 4.62 -8.27 -10.39
N MET A 80 4.62 -7.21 -9.59
CA MET A 80 5.14 -5.90 -9.98
C MET A 80 6.53 -5.69 -9.42
N ARG A 81 7.43 -5.13 -10.22
CA ARG A 81 8.77 -4.73 -9.78
C ARG A 81 8.87 -3.21 -9.76
N PRO A 82 9.46 -2.61 -8.71
CA PRO A 82 9.66 -1.17 -8.67
C PRO A 82 10.62 -0.75 -9.79
N ILE A 83 10.25 0.28 -10.53
CA ILE A 83 11.14 0.92 -11.50
C ILE A 83 11.88 2.02 -10.74
N VAL A 84 13.20 1.89 -10.62
CA VAL A 84 14.04 2.83 -9.87
C VAL A 84 14.86 3.65 -10.86
N LYS A 85 14.82 4.98 -10.74
CA LYS A 85 15.72 5.87 -11.47
C LYS A 85 16.78 6.35 -10.48
N THR A 86 18.02 5.93 -10.68
CA THR A 86 19.15 6.36 -9.84
C THR A 86 19.79 7.57 -10.51
N GLU A 87 19.85 8.71 -9.83
CA GLU A 87 20.55 9.90 -10.30
C GLU A 87 21.89 10.03 -9.58
N ILE A 88 22.96 10.23 -10.35
CA ILE A 88 24.31 10.44 -9.82
C ILE A 88 24.49 11.93 -9.56
N LEU A 89 24.77 12.29 -8.31
CA LEU A 89 24.87 13.69 -7.85
C LEU A 89 26.24 14.33 -8.13
N GLY A 90 27.24 13.54 -8.51
CA GLY A 90 28.58 14.04 -8.86
C GLY A 90 29.65 12.94 -8.77
N TYR A 91 30.87 13.32 -9.18
CA TYR A 91 32.11 12.57 -9.00
C TYR A 91 33.18 13.56 -8.48
N GLU A 92 34.11 13.09 -7.65
CA GLU A 92 35.22 13.90 -7.09
C GLU A 92 36.22 14.40 -8.14
#